data_AF-A0A9W9DSQ0-F1
#
_entry.id   AF-A0A9W9DSQ0-F1
#
_cell.length_a   1.000
_cell.length_b   1.000
_cell.length_c   1.000
_cell.angle_alpha   90.00
_cell.angle_beta   90.00
_cell.angle_gamma   90.00
#
_symmetry.space_group_name_H-M   'P 1'
#
loop_
_entity.id
_entity.type
_entity.pdbx_description
1 polymer ?
#
loop_
_entity_poly.entity_id
_entity_poly.type
_entity_poly.pdbx_seq_one_letter_code
_entity_poly.pdbx_strand_id
1 'polypeptide(L)'
;MKFTTSPIIVALFTFTLANCPGIFAAPSPVPVAERLSVRVPTPGDCVSLFKFTRGVYHGTQDQSCVNLVENCRFTVADNNITDIWGVKSCVAAATCQGVTPLIEMVQCTQNETGSNVTVPDASQTESLDYNIYASIVGDCAWQEGGCPITQQNYIDFVYGTLSDIATSTWPDVNNVITNWWDYITQWTATGETVPYLNFNDWLHYSNSQ
;
A
#
# COMPACT_ATOMS: atom_id res chain seq x y z
N MET A 1 -19.13 5.99 56.99
CA MET A 1 -18.13 7.07 56.99
C MET A 1 -18.78 8.31 56.39
N LYS A 2 -18.89 9.38 57.19
CA LYS A 2 -19.44 10.69 56.80
C LYS A 2 -18.32 11.50 56.16
N PHE A 3 -18.54 12.09 54.99
CA PHE A 3 -17.67 13.12 54.43
C PHE A 3 -18.30 14.49 54.68
N THR A 4 -17.61 15.27 55.50
CA THR A 4 -17.96 16.62 55.92
C THR A 4 -17.34 17.61 54.94
N THR A 5 -18.16 18.48 54.37
CA THR A 5 -17.78 19.64 53.54
C THR A 5 -17.20 20.76 54.41
N SER A 6 -16.15 21.44 53.93
CA SER A 6 -15.64 22.69 54.53
C SER A 6 -15.23 23.69 53.43
N PRO A 7 -15.27 25.01 53.71
CA PRO A 7 -15.66 26.02 52.72
C PRO A 7 -14.50 26.71 52.00
N ILE A 8 -14.87 27.29 50.85
CA ILE A 8 -14.06 28.04 49.89
C ILE A 8 -13.81 29.46 50.43
N ILE A 9 -12.54 29.89 50.48
CA ILE A 9 -12.13 31.27 50.69
C ILE A 9 -11.89 31.91 49.32
N VAL A 10 -12.72 32.90 48.96
CA VAL A 10 -12.57 33.71 47.76
C VAL A 10 -11.76 34.96 48.11
N ALA A 11 -10.54 35.06 47.59
CA ALA A 11 -9.74 36.28 47.66
C ALA A 11 -10.06 37.17 46.44
N LEU A 12 -10.66 38.33 46.69
CA LEU A 12 -10.89 39.40 45.73
C LEU A 12 -9.57 40.12 45.43
N PHE A 13 -9.06 39.97 44.20
CA PHE A 13 -8.02 40.84 43.66
C PHE A 13 -8.66 41.82 42.66
N THR A 14 -8.72 43.08 43.06
CA THR A 14 -9.07 44.19 42.17
C THR A 14 -7.87 44.54 41.28
N PHE A 15 -7.95 44.23 39.99
CA PHE A 15 -7.03 44.73 38.98
C PHE A 15 -7.64 45.93 38.27
N THR A 16 -6.99 47.08 38.39
CA THR A 16 -7.23 48.28 37.57
C THR A 16 -6.81 48.03 36.13
N LEU A 17 -7.77 48.09 35.19
CA LEU A 17 -7.53 48.00 33.76
C LEU A 17 -6.93 49.30 33.23
N ALA A 18 -5.65 49.28 32.88
CA ALA A 18 -5.03 50.30 32.04
C ALA A 18 -5.45 50.06 30.58
N ASN A 19 -6.18 51.01 30.01
CA ASN A 19 -6.72 50.93 28.65
C ASN A 19 -5.59 51.24 27.65
N CYS A 20 -4.99 50.21 27.06
CA CYS A 20 -3.98 50.33 26.01
C CYS A 20 -4.63 50.00 24.66
N PRO A 21 -4.64 50.91 23.66
CA PRO A 21 -5.18 50.61 22.34
C PRO A 21 -4.18 49.70 21.60
N GLY A 22 -4.32 48.39 21.81
CA GLY A 22 -3.65 47.37 21.01
C GLY A 22 -4.26 47.32 19.62
N ILE A 23 -3.47 47.63 18.60
CA ILE A 23 -3.78 47.33 17.21
C ILE A 23 -3.84 45.79 17.12
N PHE A 24 -5.04 45.22 17.07
CA PHE A 24 -5.21 43.81 16.74
C PHE A 24 -4.92 43.63 15.26
N ALA A 25 -3.68 43.25 14.94
CA ALA A 25 -3.39 42.59 13.68
C ALA A 25 -4.23 41.31 13.63
N ALA A 26 -5.00 41.13 12.56
CA ALA A 26 -5.73 39.90 12.33
C ALA A 26 -4.76 38.71 12.39
N PRO A 27 -5.14 37.58 13.01
CA PRO A 27 -4.32 36.38 12.97
C PRO A 27 -4.08 36.01 11.50
N SER A 28 -2.81 35.90 11.11
CA SER A 28 -2.43 35.42 9.80
C SER A 28 -3.14 34.10 9.52
N PRO A 29 -3.63 33.85 8.29
CA PRO A 29 -4.15 32.54 7.93
C PRO A 29 -3.08 31.50 8.26
N VAL A 30 -3.47 30.49 9.05
CA VAL A 30 -2.65 29.31 9.31
C VAL A 30 -2.20 28.79 7.94
N PRO A 31 -0.88 28.52 7.73
CA PRO A 31 -0.44 27.87 6.51
C PRO A 31 -1.26 26.59 6.39
N VAL A 32 -2.08 26.49 5.35
CA VAL A 32 -2.69 25.22 4.97
C VAL A 32 -1.50 24.28 4.85
N ALA A 33 -1.47 23.22 5.67
CA ALA A 33 -0.46 22.19 5.53
C ALA A 33 -0.52 21.75 4.07
N GLU A 34 0.53 22.10 3.33
CA GLU A 34 0.72 21.64 1.96
C GLU A 34 0.65 20.12 2.07
N ARG A 35 -0.44 19.53 1.56
CA ARG A 35 -0.46 18.09 1.36
C ARG A 35 0.79 17.81 0.55
N LEU A 36 1.72 17.04 1.11
CA LEU A 36 2.87 16.51 0.38
C LEU A 36 2.36 16.11 -1.00
N SER A 37 2.74 16.89 -2.01
CA SER A 37 2.30 16.65 -3.37
C SER A 37 2.81 15.26 -3.73
N VAL A 38 1.88 14.35 -3.98
CA VAL A 38 2.07 13.04 -4.60
C VAL A 38 3.12 13.21 -5.71
N ARG A 39 4.23 12.48 -5.62
CA ARG A 39 5.31 12.59 -6.61
C ARG A 39 4.94 11.71 -7.80
N VAL A 40 4.28 12.29 -8.79
CA VAL A 40 4.15 11.65 -10.11
C VAL A 40 5.57 11.44 -10.66
N PRO A 41 5.97 10.21 -11.06
CA PRO A 41 7.28 9.95 -11.63
C PRO A 41 7.54 10.81 -12.88
N THR A 42 8.75 11.37 -13.00
CA THR A 42 9.13 12.07 -14.24
C THR A 42 9.37 11.07 -15.37
N PRO A 43 9.34 11.49 -16.65
CA PRO A 43 9.68 10.58 -17.77
C PRO A 43 11.05 9.90 -17.61
N GLY A 44 12.04 10.59 -17.02
CA GLY A 44 13.36 10.01 -16.72
C GLY A 44 13.34 8.99 -15.58
N ASP A 45 12.52 9.23 -14.55
CA ASP A 45 12.28 8.27 -13.47
C ASP A 45 11.64 6.99 -14.03
N CYS A 46 10.64 7.12 -14.91
CA CYS A 46 9.96 6.01 -15.57
C CYS A 46 10.92 5.12 -16.37
N VAL A 47 11.80 5.72 -17.19
CA VAL A 47 12.80 4.95 -17.95
C VAL A 47 13.74 4.19 -17.02
N SER A 48 14.17 4.81 -15.92
CA SER A 48 15.09 4.18 -14.97
C SER A 48 14.43 3.03 -14.23
N LEU A 49 13.19 3.22 -13.80
CA LEU A 49 12.37 2.21 -13.12
C LEU A 49 12.22 0.95 -13.99
N PHE A 50 11.76 1.11 -15.23
CA PHE A 50 11.60 -0.05 -16.12
C PHE A 50 12.91 -0.73 -16.51
N LYS A 51 14.01 0.03 -16.61
CA LYS A 51 15.31 -0.51 -17.04
C LYS A 51 16.04 -1.24 -15.93
N PHE A 52 15.94 -0.79 -14.68
CA PHE A 52 16.82 -1.24 -13.60
C PHE A 52 16.11 -1.98 -12.47
N THR A 53 14.81 -1.76 -12.26
CA THR A 53 14.11 -2.32 -11.10
C THR A 53 13.00 -3.29 -11.47
N ARG A 54 12.64 -3.40 -12.76
CA ARG A 54 11.58 -4.31 -13.21
C ARG A 54 11.90 -5.78 -12.92
N GLY A 55 11.02 -6.41 -12.14
CA GLY A 55 11.15 -7.78 -11.63
C GLY A 55 12.31 -7.95 -10.66
N VAL A 56 12.84 -6.86 -10.10
CA VAL A 56 13.91 -6.88 -9.09
C VAL A 56 13.33 -6.57 -7.73
N TYR A 57 13.61 -7.43 -6.75
CA TYR A 57 13.20 -7.24 -5.36
C TYR A 57 14.29 -7.76 -4.43
N HIS A 58 14.70 -6.94 -3.46
CA HIS A 58 15.85 -7.20 -2.58
C HIS A 58 17.12 -7.62 -3.35
N GLY A 59 17.37 -6.99 -4.50
CA GLY A 59 18.54 -7.24 -5.35
C GLY A 59 18.49 -8.52 -6.18
N THR A 60 17.40 -9.29 -6.13
CA THR A 60 17.21 -10.50 -6.93
C THR A 60 16.25 -10.22 -8.07
N GLN A 61 16.65 -10.50 -9.31
CA GLN A 61 15.78 -10.40 -10.48
C GLN A 61 15.11 -11.74 -10.78
N ASP A 62 13.81 -11.73 -11.06
CA ASP A 62 13.06 -12.90 -11.51
C ASP A 62 12.18 -12.57 -12.73
N GLN A 63 12.35 -13.34 -13.81
CA GLN A 63 11.62 -13.12 -15.06
C GLN A 63 10.11 -13.42 -14.93
N SER A 64 9.70 -14.33 -14.05
CA SER A 64 8.28 -14.54 -13.78
C SER A 64 7.65 -13.33 -13.10
N CYS A 65 8.41 -12.63 -12.25
CA CYS A 65 7.96 -11.38 -11.65
C CYS A 65 7.80 -10.28 -12.71
N VAL A 66 8.74 -10.18 -13.67
CA VAL A 66 8.57 -9.27 -14.82
C VAL A 66 7.25 -9.53 -15.53
N ASN A 67 6.88 -10.79 -15.74
CA ASN A 67 5.63 -11.13 -16.43
C ASN A 67 4.38 -10.71 -15.63
N LEU A 68 4.41 -10.84 -14.29
CA LEU A 68 3.35 -10.34 -13.41
C LEU A 68 3.24 -8.81 -13.47
N VAL A 69 4.38 -8.10 -13.40
CA VAL A 69 4.44 -6.63 -13.48
C VAL A 69 3.91 -6.13 -14.82
N GLU A 70 4.34 -6.72 -15.93
CA GLU A 70 3.87 -6.35 -17.28
C GLU A 70 2.37 -6.60 -17.44
N ASN A 71 1.89 -7.76 -17.01
CA ASN A 71 0.47 -8.06 -17.09
C ASN A 71 -0.35 -7.08 -16.22
N CYS A 72 0.10 -6.78 -15.00
CA CYS A 72 -0.54 -5.81 -14.12
C CYS A 72 -0.66 -4.44 -14.79
N ARG A 73 0.48 -3.85 -15.21
CA ARG A 73 0.50 -2.46 -15.68
C ARG A 73 -0.31 -2.25 -16.95
N PHE A 74 -0.27 -3.20 -17.89
CA PHE A 74 -1.08 -3.12 -19.10
C PHE A 74 -2.55 -3.41 -18.82
N THR A 75 -2.88 -4.36 -17.94
CA THR A 75 -4.28 -4.60 -17.55
C THR A 75 -4.89 -3.34 -16.95
N VAL A 76 -4.16 -2.68 -16.05
CA VAL A 76 -4.61 -1.43 -15.42
C VAL A 76 -4.78 -0.31 -16.46
N ALA A 77 -3.77 -0.10 -17.30
CA ALA A 77 -3.77 1.00 -18.27
C ALA A 77 -4.83 0.81 -19.37
N ASP A 78 -4.94 -0.39 -19.94
CA ASP A 78 -5.82 -0.69 -21.08
C ASP A 78 -7.30 -0.69 -20.66
N ASN A 79 -7.59 -1.04 -19.41
CA ASN A 79 -8.96 -1.11 -18.89
C ASN A 79 -9.36 0.10 -18.04
N ASN A 80 -8.49 1.11 -17.91
CA ASN A 80 -8.70 2.30 -17.07
C ASN A 80 -9.10 1.96 -15.62
N ILE A 81 -8.41 1.00 -15.00
CA ILE A 81 -8.63 0.59 -13.61
C ILE A 81 -7.90 1.53 -12.65
N THR A 82 -8.59 2.06 -11.65
CA THR A 82 -7.97 2.89 -10.59
C THR A 82 -7.66 2.12 -9.32
N ASP A 83 -8.41 1.04 -9.07
CA ASP A 83 -8.17 0.10 -7.97
C ASP A 83 -7.21 -1.00 -8.43
N ILE A 84 -5.92 -0.75 -8.19
CA ILE A 84 -4.85 -1.69 -8.53
C ILE A 84 -4.93 -2.99 -7.71
N TRP A 85 -5.46 -2.96 -6.49
CA TRP A 85 -5.60 -4.16 -5.65
C TRP A 85 -6.86 -4.96 -5.97
N GLY A 86 -7.68 -4.49 -6.91
CA GLY A 86 -8.71 -5.26 -7.61
C GLY A 86 -8.18 -6.09 -8.79
N VAL A 87 -6.88 -6.06 -9.08
CA VAL A 87 -6.27 -6.82 -10.18
C VAL A 87 -5.33 -7.90 -9.64
N LYS A 88 -5.67 -9.18 -9.92
CA LYS A 88 -4.96 -10.35 -9.39
C LYS A 88 -3.45 -10.33 -9.67
N SER A 89 -3.07 -10.02 -10.92
CA SER A 89 -1.67 -9.90 -11.32
C SER A 89 -0.94 -8.76 -10.65
N CYS A 90 -1.62 -7.66 -10.28
CA CYS A 90 -1.01 -6.57 -9.53
C CYS A 90 -0.73 -6.95 -8.09
N VAL A 91 -1.64 -7.65 -7.42
CA VAL A 91 -1.42 -8.16 -6.06
C VAL A 91 -0.26 -9.16 -6.04
N ALA A 92 -0.19 -10.07 -7.02
CA ALA A 92 0.94 -10.98 -7.15
C ALA A 92 2.25 -10.25 -7.49
N ALA A 93 2.23 -9.30 -8.42
CA ALA A 93 3.39 -8.50 -8.81
C ALA A 93 3.95 -7.71 -7.61
N ALA A 94 3.09 -7.13 -6.77
CA ALA A 94 3.52 -6.34 -5.62
C ALA A 94 4.45 -7.15 -4.70
N THR A 95 4.17 -8.45 -4.56
CA THR A 95 4.92 -9.36 -3.67
C THR A 95 6.33 -9.68 -4.16
N CYS A 96 6.58 -9.56 -5.47
CA CYS A 96 7.86 -9.89 -6.10
C CYS A 96 8.60 -8.69 -6.71
N GLN A 97 7.93 -7.54 -6.85
CA GLN A 97 8.47 -6.27 -7.34
C GLN A 97 8.68 -5.27 -6.20
N GLY A 98 7.88 -5.38 -5.14
CA GLY A 98 7.67 -4.32 -4.17
C GLY A 98 6.45 -3.46 -4.53
N VAL A 99 5.78 -2.96 -3.50
CA VAL A 99 4.52 -2.19 -3.61
C VAL A 99 4.76 -0.83 -4.28
N THR A 100 5.71 -0.05 -3.75
CA THR A 100 6.01 1.30 -4.26
C THR A 100 6.50 1.26 -5.71
N PRO A 101 7.53 0.48 -6.08
CA PRO A 101 7.99 0.43 -7.46
C PRO A 101 6.92 -0.10 -8.42
N LEU A 102 6.03 -1.00 -8.00
CA LEU A 102 4.92 -1.44 -8.85
C LEU A 102 3.96 -0.28 -9.16
N ILE A 103 3.52 0.47 -8.15
CA ILE A 103 2.59 1.61 -8.35
C ILE A 103 3.24 2.66 -9.26
N GLU A 104 4.50 3.00 -9.02
CA GLU A 104 5.24 3.93 -9.87
C GLU A 104 5.32 3.43 -11.32
N MET A 105 5.51 2.12 -11.54
CA MET A 105 5.50 1.51 -12.88
C MET A 105 4.13 1.62 -13.55
N VAL A 106 3.04 1.41 -12.80
CA VAL A 106 1.69 1.57 -13.32
C VAL A 106 1.42 3.03 -13.70
N GLN A 107 1.79 3.98 -12.84
CA GLN A 107 1.68 5.42 -13.12
C GLN A 107 2.49 5.83 -14.37
N CYS A 108 3.69 5.26 -14.54
CA CYS A 108 4.53 5.50 -15.71
C CYS A 108 3.98 4.95 -17.03
N THR A 109 3.10 3.94 -16.98
CA THR A 109 2.57 3.26 -18.17
C THR A 109 1.64 4.15 -18.99
N GLN A 110 1.05 5.19 -18.40
CA GLN A 110 0.23 6.20 -19.10
C GLN A 110 0.93 6.75 -20.36
N ASN A 111 2.24 7.02 -20.27
CA ASN A 111 3.01 7.59 -21.37
C ASN A 111 3.25 6.58 -22.52
N GLU A 112 3.25 5.28 -22.21
CA GLU A 112 3.46 4.22 -23.19
C GLU A 112 2.17 3.89 -23.95
N THR A 113 1.03 3.88 -23.26
CA THR A 113 -0.26 3.44 -23.82
C THR A 113 -1.17 4.60 -24.24
N GLY A 114 -0.85 5.83 -23.83
CA GLY A 114 -1.75 6.99 -23.97
C GLY A 114 -2.98 6.91 -23.05
N SER A 115 -2.94 6.05 -22.03
CA SER A 115 -3.98 5.93 -21.02
C SER A 115 -4.00 7.14 -20.07
N ASN A 116 -5.19 7.52 -19.61
CA ASN A 116 -5.37 8.59 -18.63
C ASN A 116 -5.56 8.05 -17.20
N VAL A 117 -5.25 6.77 -16.95
CA VAL A 117 -5.53 6.14 -15.66
C VAL A 117 -4.54 6.56 -14.60
N THR A 118 -5.01 7.26 -13.57
CA THR A 118 -4.18 7.67 -12.43
C THR A 118 -4.47 6.76 -11.25
N VAL A 119 -3.48 5.94 -10.88
CA VAL A 119 -3.50 5.16 -9.64
C VAL A 119 -2.88 6.00 -8.52
N PRO A 120 -3.52 6.12 -7.35
CA PRO A 120 -2.96 6.88 -6.22
C PRO A 120 -1.76 6.17 -5.61
N ASP A 121 -1.04 6.86 -4.71
CA ASP A 121 0.05 6.25 -3.96
C ASP A 121 -0.46 5.10 -3.07
N ALA A 122 0.43 4.16 -2.69
CA ALA A 122 0.07 2.96 -1.92
C ALA A 122 -0.88 3.24 -0.74
N SER A 123 -0.55 4.23 0.08
CA SER A 123 -1.34 4.60 1.28
C SER A 123 -2.76 5.13 0.99
N GLN A 124 -3.06 5.46 -0.26
CA GLN A 124 -4.30 6.07 -0.74
C GLN A 124 -5.07 5.15 -1.71
N THR A 125 -4.54 3.97 -2.00
CA THR A 125 -5.25 2.95 -2.77
C THR A 125 -6.47 2.43 -1.99
N GLU A 126 -7.41 1.82 -2.71
CA GLU A 126 -8.53 1.11 -2.10
C GLU A 126 -8.03 -0.14 -1.36
N SER A 127 -8.81 -0.66 -0.43
CA SER A 127 -8.44 -1.93 0.22
C SER A 127 -8.40 -3.09 -0.78
N LEU A 128 -7.56 -4.09 -0.53
CA LEU A 128 -7.49 -5.33 -1.30
C LEU A 128 -8.89 -5.89 -1.56
N ASP A 129 -9.24 -6.10 -2.83
CA ASP A 129 -10.51 -6.69 -3.21
C ASP A 129 -10.67 -8.05 -2.52
N TYR A 130 -11.77 -8.18 -1.80
CA TYR A 130 -11.98 -9.36 -0.95
C TYR A 130 -12.15 -10.65 -1.76
N ASN A 131 -12.58 -10.58 -3.02
CA ASN A 131 -12.60 -11.73 -3.91
C ASN A 131 -11.19 -12.16 -4.31
N ILE A 132 -10.25 -11.22 -4.44
CA ILE A 132 -8.83 -11.59 -4.64
C ILE A 132 -8.31 -12.26 -3.38
N TYR A 133 -8.58 -11.71 -2.20
CA TYR A 133 -8.21 -12.37 -0.95
C TYR A 133 -8.82 -13.79 -0.83
N ALA A 134 -10.11 -13.93 -1.15
CA ALA A 134 -10.79 -15.22 -1.18
C ALA A 134 -10.20 -16.18 -2.23
N SER A 135 -9.66 -15.67 -3.34
CA SER A 135 -8.94 -16.50 -4.32
C SER A 135 -7.61 -17.05 -3.79
N ILE A 136 -7.03 -16.44 -2.75
CA ILE A 136 -5.80 -16.88 -2.09
C ILE A 136 -6.11 -17.97 -1.05
N VAL A 137 -7.06 -17.68 -0.15
CA VAL A 137 -7.31 -18.52 1.03
C VAL A 137 -8.48 -19.49 0.86
N GLY A 138 -9.26 -19.35 -0.22
CA GLY A 138 -10.45 -20.16 -0.52
C GLY A 138 -11.69 -19.73 0.28
N ASP A 139 -12.68 -20.62 0.33
CA ASP A 139 -14.01 -20.35 0.90
C ASP A 139 -13.97 -19.93 2.38
N CYS A 140 -12.91 -20.27 3.11
CA CYS A 140 -12.77 -19.86 4.50
C CYS A 140 -12.57 -18.35 4.69
N ALA A 141 -12.32 -17.58 3.62
CA ALA A 141 -12.35 -16.12 3.66
C ALA A 141 -13.69 -15.59 4.21
N TRP A 142 -14.80 -16.23 3.85
CA TRP A 142 -16.14 -15.74 4.17
C TRP A 142 -16.66 -16.17 5.55
N GLN A 143 -15.84 -16.85 6.34
CA GLN A 143 -16.17 -17.27 7.70
C GLN A 143 -15.94 -16.12 8.69
N GLU A 144 -16.60 -16.17 9.85
CA GLU A 144 -16.36 -15.19 10.92
C GLU A 144 -14.89 -15.23 11.35
N GLY A 145 -14.21 -14.08 11.26
CA GLY A 145 -12.77 -13.96 11.51
C GLY A 145 -11.87 -14.28 10.32
N GLY A 146 -12.39 -14.93 9.27
CA GLY A 146 -11.64 -15.35 8.09
C GLY A 146 -10.50 -16.34 8.39
N CYS A 147 -9.85 -16.85 7.34
CA CYS A 147 -8.64 -17.65 7.46
C CYS A 147 -7.43 -16.86 6.92
N PRO A 148 -6.29 -16.86 7.62
CA PRO A 148 -5.12 -16.12 7.18
C PRO A 148 -4.43 -16.82 5.99
N ILE A 149 -3.67 -16.05 5.22
CA ILE A 149 -2.83 -16.58 4.12
C ILE A 149 -1.73 -17.42 4.74
N THR A 150 -1.65 -18.69 4.35
CA THR A 150 -0.50 -19.55 4.64
C THR A 150 0.55 -19.46 3.53
N GLN A 151 1.77 -19.94 3.79
CA GLN A 151 2.81 -20.05 2.76
C GLN A 151 2.33 -20.82 1.52
N GLN A 152 1.60 -21.93 1.71
CA GLN A 152 1.08 -22.70 0.57
C GLN A 152 0.02 -21.92 -0.21
N ASN A 153 -0.89 -21.22 0.48
CA ASN A 153 -1.86 -20.34 -0.20
C ASN A 153 -1.16 -19.27 -1.03
N TYR A 154 -0.08 -18.68 -0.51
CA TYR A 154 0.70 -17.68 -1.23
C TYR A 154 1.40 -18.26 -2.48
N ILE A 155 2.03 -19.44 -2.36
CA ILE A 155 2.64 -20.14 -3.50
C ILE A 155 1.57 -20.44 -4.55
N ASP A 156 0.46 -21.05 -4.16
CA ASP A 156 -0.63 -21.41 -5.07
C ASP A 156 -1.22 -20.17 -5.75
N PHE A 157 -1.33 -19.05 -5.03
CA PHE A 157 -1.76 -17.77 -5.57
C PHE A 157 -0.79 -17.25 -6.64
N VAL A 158 0.52 -17.24 -6.38
CA VAL A 158 1.55 -16.79 -7.34
C VAL A 158 1.53 -17.65 -8.61
N TYR A 159 1.59 -18.98 -8.46
CA TYR A 159 1.61 -19.90 -9.60
C TYR A 159 0.26 -19.93 -10.33
N GLY A 160 -0.85 -19.80 -9.61
CA GLY A 160 -2.18 -19.66 -10.19
C GLY A 160 -2.29 -18.40 -11.03
N THR A 161 -1.79 -17.27 -10.53
CA THR A 161 -1.79 -16.00 -11.25
C THR A 161 -0.90 -16.04 -12.50
N LEU A 162 0.29 -16.65 -12.39
CA LEU A 162 1.17 -16.91 -13.54
C LEU A 162 0.46 -17.80 -14.60
N SER A 163 -0.30 -18.81 -14.16
CA SER A 163 -1.11 -19.64 -15.06
C SER A 163 -2.18 -18.82 -15.77
N ASP A 164 -2.90 -17.98 -15.03
CA ASP A 164 -3.99 -17.14 -15.56
C ASP A 164 -3.50 -16.16 -16.62
N ILE A 165 -2.27 -15.66 -16.50
CA ILE A 165 -1.65 -14.77 -17.50
C ILE A 165 -0.94 -15.52 -18.63
N ALA A 166 -1.06 -16.86 -18.67
CA ALA A 166 -0.50 -17.74 -19.70
C ALA A 166 1.03 -17.60 -19.93
N THR A 167 1.80 -17.36 -18.86
CA THR A 167 3.27 -17.36 -18.94
C THR A 167 3.84 -18.78 -19.10
N SER A 168 4.99 -18.88 -19.75
CA SER A 168 5.82 -20.11 -19.79
C SER A 168 7.01 -20.07 -18.83
N THR A 169 7.21 -18.94 -18.14
CA THR A 169 8.30 -18.72 -17.18
C THR A 169 7.78 -18.81 -15.75
N TRP A 170 8.44 -19.62 -14.94
CA TRP A 170 8.06 -19.92 -13.57
C TRP A 170 9.24 -19.65 -12.63
N PRO A 171 8.99 -19.08 -11.43
CA PRO A 171 10.04 -18.91 -10.44
C PRO A 171 10.42 -20.27 -9.84
N ASP A 172 11.60 -20.34 -9.21
CA ASP A 172 11.90 -21.42 -8.26
C ASP A 172 11.03 -21.23 -7.00
N VAL A 173 10.40 -22.29 -6.51
CA VAL A 173 9.52 -22.19 -5.33
C VAL A 173 10.26 -21.69 -4.09
N ASN A 174 11.55 -22.01 -3.94
CA ASN A 174 12.35 -21.48 -2.84
C ASN A 174 12.56 -19.98 -3.00
N ASN A 175 12.69 -19.47 -4.23
CA ASN A 175 12.74 -18.03 -4.49
C ASN A 175 11.44 -17.34 -4.07
N VAL A 176 10.28 -17.93 -4.40
CA VAL A 176 8.97 -17.43 -3.97
C VAL A 176 8.87 -17.35 -2.45
N ILE A 177 9.38 -18.36 -1.74
CA ILE A 177 9.36 -18.38 -0.28
C ILE A 177 10.35 -17.34 0.29
N THR A 178 11.65 -17.50 0.01
CA THR A 178 12.69 -16.76 0.71
C THR A 178 12.81 -15.31 0.28
N ASN A 179 12.48 -15.02 -0.98
CA ASN A 179 12.66 -13.67 -1.53
C ASN A 179 11.35 -12.88 -1.62
N TRP A 180 10.18 -13.51 -1.52
CA TRP A 180 8.89 -12.80 -1.60
C TRP A 180 8.05 -12.98 -0.33
N TRP A 181 7.69 -14.22 0.04
CA TRP A 181 6.85 -14.51 1.21
C TRP A 181 7.48 -14.10 2.54
N ASP A 182 8.76 -14.44 2.74
CA ASP A 182 9.47 -14.18 4.00
C ASP A 182 9.52 -12.68 4.32
N TYR A 183 9.63 -11.82 3.30
CA TYR A 183 9.60 -10.36 3.51
C TYR A 183 8.21 -9.85 3.92
N ILE A 184 7.13 -10.48 3.43
CA ILE A 184 5.77 -10.13 3.85
C ILE A 184 5.59 -10.52 5.32
N THR A 185 5.88 -11.77 5.67
CA THR A 185 5.71 -12.27 7.04
C THR A 185 6.61 -11.56 8.05
N GLN A 186 7.83 -11.20 7.65
CA GLN A 186 8.74 -10.39 8.46
C GLN A 186 8.17 -8.99 8.73
N TRP A 187 7.60 -8.34 7.70
CA TRP A 187 7.02 -7.01 7.85
C TRP A 187 5.75 -7.03 8.68
N THR A 188 4.86 -8.00 8.45
CA THR A 188 3.57 -8.09 9.15
C THR A 188 3.73 -8.54 10.60
N ALA A 189 4.81 -9.25 10.92
CA ALA A 189 5.11 -9.80 12.25
C ALA A 189 3.98 -10.68 12.83
N THR A 190 3.27 -11.40 11.96
CA THR A 190 2.12 -12.26 12.31
C THR A 190 2.48 -13.73 12.50
N GLY A 191 3.76 -14.09 12.32
CA GLY A 191 4.24 -15.47 12.36
C GLY A 191 4.14 -16.14 10.99
N GLU A 192 3.73 -17.41 10.96
CA GLU A 192 3.72 -18.24 9.73
C GLU A 192 2.55 -17.95 8.78
N THR A 193 1.58 -17.14 9.22
CA THR A 193 0.38 -16.82 8.44
C THR A 193 0.09 -15.32 8.48
N VAL A 194 -0.60 -14.81 7.46
CA VAL A 194 -0.89 -13.37 7.32
C VAL A 194 -2.41 -13.14 7.17
N PRO A 195 -3.09 -12.57 8.18
CA PRO A 195 -4.49 -12.19 8.09
C PRO A 195 -4.74 -11.09 7.04
N TYR A 196 -5.99 -10.97 6.57
CA TYR A 196 -6.41 -9.96 5.58
C TYR A 196 -5.93 -8.55 5.93
N LEU A 197 -6.20 -8.08 7.15
CA LEU A 197 -5.85 -6.71 7.57
C LEU A 197 -4.35 -6.45 7.49
N ASN A 198 -3.51 -7.42 7.91
CA ASN A 198 -2.06 -7.28 7.84
C ASN A 198 -1.52 -7.32 6.41
N PHE A 199 -2.08 -8.19 5.56
CA PHE A 199 -1.68 -8.22 4.14
C PHE A 199 -2.12 -6.96 3.41
N ASN A 200 -3.32 -6.47 3.70
CA ASN A 200 -3.82 -5.19 3.20
C ASN A 200 -2.93 -4.03 3.67
N ASP A 201 -2.58 -3.96 4.95
CA ASP A 201 -1.67 -2.93 5.47
C ASP A 201 -0.29 -3.00 4.80
N TRP A 202 0.22 -4.21 4.53
CA TRP A 202 1.47 -4.38 3.80
C TRP A 202 1.39 -3.78 2.39
N LEU A 203 0.27 -3.97 1.67
CA LEU A 203 0.02 -3.37 0.34
C LEU A 203 -0.07 -1.84 0.37
N HIS A 204 -0.29 -1.22 1.53
CA HIS A 204 -0.46 0.23 1.64
C HIS A 204 0.76 0.93 2.26
N TYR A 205 1.49 0.25 3.14
CA TYR A 205 2.45 0.90 4.03
C TYR A 205 3.83 0.24 4.08
N SER A 206 4.04 -0.90 3.41
CA SER A 206 5.32 -1.61 3.55
C SER A 206 6.52 -0.86 2.97
N ASN A 207 6.30 0.03 2.00
CA ASN A 207 7.37 0.61 1.16
C ASN A 207 8.33 -0.47 0.64
N SER A 208 7.81 -1.67 0.37
CA SER A 208 8.62 -2.82 -0.01
C SER A 208 9.34 -2.57 -1.34
N GLN A 209 10.66 -2.78 -1.33
CA GLN A 209 11.57 -2.77 -2.48
C GLN A 209 12.82 -3.58 -2.13
#